data_AF-A0A3Q2CVD8-F1
#
_entry.id   AF-A0A3Q2CVD8-F1
#
_cell.length_a   1.000
_cell.length_b   1.000
_cell.length_c   1.000
_cell.angle_alpha   90.00
_cell.angle_beta   90.00
_cell.angle_gamma   90.00
#
_symmetry.space_group_name_H-M   'P 1'
#
loop_
_entity.id
_entity.type
_entity.pdbx_description
1 polymer ?
#
loop_
_entity_poly.entity_id
_entity_poly.type
_entity_poly.pdbx_seq_one_letter_code
_entity_poly.pdbx_strand_id
1 'polypeptide(L)'
;MAVDVPGLVSVIVFYVCILAIGVWGSYKSRKVEKRCDGPKSEISIVGGRNISTLVGIFTMTATWVGGGYIMGTAESVYSPTQGLVWALGPPAYALSFFMGGLFFAKQMRSKRYVTMLDPFEKRYGRAFTVTLLLPALISDILWVACILAALGGTMSIILGLSSTISIIISAAVSIVYTFLGGLYSVAYTDIIQLCFVFISLWLCVPFMVLSPAVTAISHTLPINQSHDHPWVGQLELADLGKWIDDFLLLALGGLSYQALYQRILSASSSAQAQITCFAAAVTVFIMGIPSVVIGVMAAAADWNQTDYGLPPPFERGDAGKILPLALQHLTPTWVAVLGIGSVAAAVMSSMDSVLLSSASMFTQNIYKTTLRKKASERELQWVIRISVLLVGLAGTGLAFEDKSVATLWILSGDLLYCVIFPQLVCVLHFQRANTYGAITGFVVGLLLRGLSGEPVLGIPPLLRYPGWREENNRIIQYFPYRTVAMLASLISTVIVSWLLDQIFDRQLVPESWDLLQFFEKKNETEEDDKESEPCLETNQAFNTKF
;
A
#
# COMPACT_ATOMS: atom_id res chain seq x y z
N MET A 1 -5.29 32.98 -18.00
CA MET A 1 -5.60 32.30 -16.74
C MET A 1 -5.41 33.29 -15.61
N ALA A 2 -6.49 33.80 -15.03
CA ALA A 2 -6.38 34.54 -13.78
C ALA A 2 -6.12 33.50 -12.69
N VAL A 3 -5.00 33.61 -11.99
CA VAL A 3 -4.70 32.73 -10.85
C VAL A 3 -5.75 33.02 -9.77
N ASP A 4 -6.43 32.00 -9.28
CA ASP A 4 -7.35 32.15 -8.16
C ASP A 4 -6.54 32.52 -6.91
N VAL A 5 -6.44 33.82 -6.62
CA VAL A 5 -5.60 34.36 -5.55
C VAL A 5 -5.98 33.76 -4.18
N PRO A 6 -7.27 33.64 -3.81
CA PRO A 6 -7.70 32.89 -2.63
C PRO A 6 -7.20 31.44 -2.61
N GLY A 7 -7.40 30.68 -3.69
CA GLY A 7 -6.94 29.29 -3.80
C GLY A 7 -5.42 29.15 -3.65
N LEU A 8 -4.64 30.02 -4.31
CA LEU A 8 -3.18 30.05 -4.18
C LEU A 8 -2.74 30.32 -2.74
N VAL A 9 -3.35 31.29 -2.06
CA VAL A 9 -3.04 31.61 -0.66
C VAL A 9 -3.36 30.42 0.24
N SER A 10 -4.52 29.78 0.08
CA SER A 10 -4.89 28.59 0.86
C SER A 10 -3.90 27.44 0.68
N VAL A 11 -3.41 27.21 -0.54
CA VAL A 11 -2.43 26.14 -0.82
C VAL A 11 -1.04 26.47 -0.27
N ILE A 12 -0.58 27.72 -0.40
CA ILE A 12 0.69 28.15 0.20
C ILE A 12 0.62 27.96 1.72
N VAL A 13 -0.46 28.41 2.35
CA VAL A 13 -0.68 28.23 3.80
C VAL A 13 -0.70 26.74 4.15
N PHE A 14 -1.40 25.92 3.37
CA PHE A 14 -1.46 24.47 3.58
C PHE A 14 -0.09 23.80 3.49
N TYR A 15 0.68 24.03 2.42
CA TYR A 15 2.01 23.46 2.27
C TYR A 15 3.00 23.97 3.31
N VAL A 16 2.94 25.26 3.67
CA VAL A 16 3.75 25.83 4.74
C VAL A 16 3.40 25.18 6.08
N CYS A 17 2.11 24.97 6.36
CA CYS A 17 1.66 24.27 7.56
C CYS A 17 2.17 22.83 7.60
N ILE A 18 2.03 22.05 6.52
CA ILE A 18 2.54 20.68 6.50
C ILE A 18 4.06 20.65 6.61
N LEU A 19 4.77 21.50 5.88
CA LEU A 19 6.23 21.58 5.97
C LEU A 19 6.67 21.96 7.38
N ALA A 20 5.98 22.91 8.04
CA ALA A 20 6.24 23.27 9.43
C ALA A 20 5.99 22.11 10.39
N ILE A 21 4.88 21.36 10.22
CA ILE A 21 4.58 20.17 11.02
C ILE A 21 5.62 19.08 10.77
N GLY A 22 6.06 18.88 9.53
CA GLY A 22 7.11 17.92 9.15
C GLY A 22 8.47 18.28 9.74
N VAL A 23 8.88 19.54 9.66
CA VAL A 23 10.13 20.05 10.28
C VAL A 23 10.06 19.93 11.79
N TRP A 24 8.93 20.27 12.40
CA TRP A 24 8.70 20.10 13.85
C TRP A 24 8.73 18.61 14.25
N GLY A 25 8.10 17.75 13.46
CA GLY A 25 8.10 16.30 13.59
C GLY A 25 9.51 15.73 13.54
N SER A 26 10.34 16.19 12.59
CA SER A 26 11.75 15.82 12.44
C SER A 26 12.58 16.30 13.64
N TYR A 27 12.36 17.54 14.11
CA TYR A 27 13.04 18.05 15.31
C TYR A 27 12.69 17.24 16.57
N LYS A 28 11.41 16.88 16.75
CA LYS A 28 10.95 16.06 17.87
C LYS A 28 11.46 14.62 17.76
N SER A 29 11.41 14.05 16.56
CA SER A 29 12.00 12.74 16.21
C SER A 29 13.46 12.67 16.63
N ARG A 30 14.30 13.65 16.26
CA ARG A 30 15.72 13.69 16.66
C ARG A 30 15.95 13.67 18.17
N LYS A 31 15.01 14.20 18.98
CA LYS A 31 15.10 14.12 20.45
C LYS A 31 14.77 12.73 20.97
N VAL A 32 13.78 12.07 20.37
CA VAL A 32 13.37 10.70 20.73
C VAL A 32 14.42 9.69 20.28
N GLU A 33 14.94 9.83 19.05
CA GLU A 33 15.99 8.96 18.49
C GLU A 33 17.26 8.94 19.34
N LYS A 34 17.64 10.08 19.94
CA LYS A 34 18.78 10.17 20.86
C LYS A 34 18.59 9.37 22.16
N ARG A 35 17.36 9.00 22.49
CA ARG A 35 17.01 8.20 23.69
C ARG A 35 16.84 6.72 23.37
N CYS A 36 16.92 6.33 22.10
CA CYS A 36 16.78 4.94 21.67
C CYS A 36 18.15 4.29 21.55
N ASP A 37 18.27 3.06 22.06
CA ASP A 37 19.47 2.24 21.88
C ASP A 37 19.37 1.48 20.55
N GLY A 38 20.44 1.55 19.74
CA GLY A 38 20.54 0.82 18.47
C GLY A 38 21.29 1.58 17.37
N PRO A 39 21.57 0.93 16.23
CA PRO A 39 22.18 1.60 15.08
C PRO A 39 21.22 2.65 14.51
N LYS A 40 21.75 3.85 14.19
CA LYS A 40 20.96 5.02 13.77
C LYS A 40 20.12 4.75 12.52
N SER A 41 20.63 3.96 11.59
CA SER A 41 19.93 3.52 10.39
C SER A 41 18.69 2.68 10.74
N GLU A 42 18.81 1.73 11.67
CA GLU A 42 17.67 0.93 12.13
C GLU A 42 16.67 1.80 12.89
N ILE A 43 17.12 2.71 13.76
CA ILE A 43 16.23 3.65 14.46
C ILE A 43 15.44 4.50 13.45
N SER A 44 16.07 4.97 12.37
CA SER A 44 15.37 5.75 11.33
C SER A 44 14.30 4.96 10.57
N ILE A 45 14.46 3.64 10.49
CA ILE A 45 13.56 2.73 9.75
C ILE A 45 12.43 2.21 10.64
N VAL A 46 12.73 1.73 11.86
CA VAL A 46 11.75 1.11 12.78
C VAL A 46 11.44 1.92 14.04
N GLY A 47 11.89 3.17 14.11
CA GLY A 47 11.55 4.08 15.21
C GLY A 47 11.89 3.52 16.58
N GLY A 48 13.07 2.90 16.74
CA GLY A 48 13.53 2.32 18.01
C GLY A 48 12.63 1.23 18.61
N ARG A 49 11.65 0.71 17.85
CA ARG A 49 10.65 -0.27 18.30
C ARG A 49 9.94 0.08 19.61
N ASN A 50 9.61 1.35 19.82
CA ASN A 50 8.94 1.83 21.03
C ASN A 50 7.65 2.60 20.73
N ILE A 51 7.13 2.49 19.50
CA ILE A 51 5.89 3.15 19.12
C ILE A 51 4.74 2.56 19.94
N SER A 52 4.01 3.45 20.63
CA SER A 52 2.85 3.08 21.44
C SER A 52 1.68 2.67 20.55
N THR A 53 0.77 1.84 21.07
CA THR A 53 -0.39 1.32 20.32
C THR A 53 -1.19 2.43 19.66
N LEU A 54 -1.46 3.54 20.35
CA LEU A 54 -2.23 4.66 19.79
C LEU A 54 -1.53 5.25 18.56
N VAL A 55 -0.25 5.60 18.70
CA VAL A 55 0.55 6.14 17.57
C VAL A 55 0.62 5.11 16.45
N GLY A 56 0.76 3.82 16.78
CA GLY A 56 0.71 2.72 15.82
C GLY A 56 -0.59 2.71 15.01
N ILE A 57 -1.76 2.84 15.66
CA ILE A 57 -3.07 2.80 15.00
C ILE A 57 -3.23 3.96 14.02
N PHE A 58 -2.92 5.19 14.46
CA PHE A 58 -3.02 6.37 13.61
C PHE A 58 -2.08 6.28 12.41
N THR A 59 -0.82 5.91 12.63
CA THR A 59 0.17 5.81 11.55
C THR A 59 -0.11 4.68 10.57
N MET A 60 -0.56 3.53 11.07
CA MET A 60 -0.98 2.40 10.24
C MET A 60 -2.16 2.78 9.35
N THR A 61 -3.16 3.46 9.91
CA THR A 61 -4.35 3.91 9.18
C THR A 61 -3.97 4.99 8.16
N ALA A 62 -3.20 6.01 8.55
CA ALA A 62 -2.79 7.13 7.70
C ALA A 62 -1.93 6.71 6.50
N THR A 63 -1.17 5.63 6.64
CA THR A 63 -0.39 5.06 5.54
C THR A 63 -1.29 4.66 4.37
N TRP A 64 -2.46 4.09 4.67
CA TRP A 64 -3.37 3.50 3.67
C TRP A 64 -4.51 4.42 3.27
N VAL A 65 -5.00 5.26 4.18
CA VAL A 65 -5.99 6.31 3.90
C VAL A 65 -5.29 7.44 3.16
N GLY A 66 -4.99 7.20 1.88
CA GLY A 66 -4.28 8.11 0.98
C GLY A 66 -5.06 8.44 -0.29
N GLY A 67 -4.36 9.02 -1.27
CA GLY A 67 -4.94 9.42 -2.56
C GLY A 67 -5.59 8.27 -3.31
N GLY A 68 -4.90 7.14 -3.49
CA GLY A 68 -5.46 5.95 -4.14
C GLY A 68 -6.71 5.44 -3.42
N TYR A 69 -6.68 5.37 -2.09
CA TYR A 69 -7.79 4.86 -1.29
C TYR A 69 -9.01 5.77 -1.30
N ILE A 70 -8.86 7.05 -0.98
CA ILE A 70 -9.99 7.98 -0.90
C ILE A 70 -10.41 8.41 -2.32
N MET A 71 -9.50 8.90 -3.15
CA MET A 71 -9.91 9.36 -4.49
C MET A 71 -10.30 8.20 -5.40
N GLY A 72 -9.59 7.07 -5.36
CA GLY A 72 -9.93 5.89 -6.16
C GLY A 72 -11.27 5.28 -5.76
N THR A 73 -11.59 5.21 -4.46
CA THR A 73 -12.92 4.74 -4.02
C THR A 73 -14.02 5.68 -4.52
N ALA A 74 -13.84 6.99 -4.43
CA ALA A 74 -14.83 7.93 -4.96
C ALA A 74 -14.94 7.90 -6.49
N GLU A 75 -13.83 7.75 -7.21
CA GLU A 75 -13.78 7.56 -8.68
C GLU A 75 -14.58 6.33 -9.10
N SER A 76 -14.38 5.20 -8.41
CA SER A 76 -15.09 3.96 -8.72
C SER A 76 -16.59 4.04 -8.43
N VAL A 77 -16.97 4.68 -7.32
CA VAL A 77 -18.40 4.87 -7.00
C VAL A 77 -19.08 5.86 -7.95
N TYR A 78 -18.36 6.88 -8.41
CA TYR A 78 -18.89 7.87 -9.35
C TYR A 78 -19.09 7.30 -10.77
N SER A 79 -18.23 6.37 -11.18
CA SER A 79 -18.20 5.86 -12.54
C SER A 79 -19.51 5.10 -12.88
N PRO A 80 -20.22 5.45 -13.97
CA PRO A 80 -21.51 4.85 -14.32
C PRO A 80 -21.48 3.33 -14.53
N THR A 81 -20.32 2.78 -14.90
CA THR A 81 -20.12 1.34 -15.14
C THR A 81 -19.79 0.55 -13.87
N GLN A 82 -19.49 1.23 -12.76
CA GLN A 82 -18.98 0.63 -11.53
C GLN A 82 -19.97 0.85 -10.38
N GLY A 83 -20.12 2.07 -9.88
CA GLY A 83 -21.00 2.36 -8.76
C GLY A 83 -20.53 1.78 -7.42
N LEU A 84 -21.41 1.75 -6.42
CA LEU A 84 -21.14 1.35 -5.04
C LEU A 84 -20.59 -0.07 -4.92
N VAL A 85 -21.04 -1.01 -5.74
CA VAL A 85 -20.56 -2.41 -5.70
C VAL A 85 -19.04 -2.51 -5.95
N TRP A 86 -18.45 -1.55 -6.65
CA TRP A 86 -17.02 -1.51 -6.94
C TRP A 86 -16.21 -0.67 -5.93
N ALA A 87 -16.83 -0.23 -4.82
CA ALA A 87 -16.13 0.38 -3.69
C ALA A 87 -15.35 -0.67 -2.88
N LEU A 88 -14.42 -1.38 -3.55
CA LEU A 88 -13.69 -2.52 -3.01
C LEU A 88 -12.68 -2.11 -1.93
N GLY A 89 -12.15 -0.89 -2.01
CA GLY A 89 -11.10 -0.38 -1.12
C GLY A 89 -11.40 -0.60 0.36
N PRO A 90 -12.43 0.04 0.94
CA PRO A 90 -12.72 -0.08 2.37
C PRO A 90 -12.86 -1.51 2.90
N PRO A 91 -13.69 -2.40 2.32
CA PRO A 91 -13.80 -3.77 2.80
C PRO A 91 -12.52 -4.59 2.56
N ALA A 92 -11.83 -4.39 1.42
CA ALA A 92 -10.61 -5.13 1.11
C ALA A 92 -9.47 -4.80 2.08
N TYR A 93 -9.21 -3.53 2.36
CA TYR A 93 -8.15 -3.15 3.31
C TYR A 93 -8.49 -3.49 4.75
N ALA A 94 -9.76 -3.40 5.15
CA ALA A 94 -10.19 -3.89 6.46
C ALA A 94 -9.85 -5.39 6.63
N LEU A 95 -10.14 -6.21 5.60
CA LEU A 95 -9.74 -7.62 5.57
C LEU A 95 -8.22 -7.78 5.59
N SER A 96 -7.49 -6.95 4.82
CA SER A 96 -6.03 -6.96 4.77
C SER A 96 -5.40 -6.75 6.14
N PHE A 97 -5.79 -5.71 6.87
CA PHE A 97 -5.28 -5.47 8.22
C PHE A 97 -5.69 -6.54 9.21
N PHE A 98 -6.92 -7.05 9.11
CA PHE A 98 -7.38 -8.13 9.96
C PHE A 98 -6.51 -9.40 9.78
N MET A 99 -6.28 -9.80 8.53
CA MET A 99 -5.39 -10.92 8.20
C MET A 99 -3.94 -10.65 8.61
N GLY A 100 -3.46 -9.43 8.40
CA GLY A 100 -2.11 -8.98 8.79
C GLY A 100 -1.89 -9.10 10.29
N GLY A 101 -2.87 -8.70 11.10
CA GLY A 101 -2.85 -8.84 12.55
C GLY A 101 -2.90 -10.30 13.01
N LEU A 102 -3.73 -11.12 12.37
CA LEU A 102 -3.94 -12.51 12.77
C LEU A 102 -2.74 -13.40 12.44
N PHE A 103 -2.24 -13.34 11.20
CA PHE A 103 -1.25 -14.31 10.70
C PHE A 103 0.19 -13.75 10.69
N PHE A 104 0.39 -12.48 10.37
CA PHE A 104 1.72 -11.96 10.03
C PHE A 104 2.38 -11.16 11.16
N ALA A 105 1.61 -10.33 11.88
CA ALA A 105 2.14 -9.32 12.80
C ALA A 105 2.96 -9.92 13.95
N LYS A 106 2.44 -10.98 14.60
CA LYS A 106 3.13 -11.63 15.72
C LYS A 106 4.47 -12.22 15.29
N GLN A 107 4.48 -12.94 14.18
CA GLN A 107 5.64 -13.66 13.67
C GLN A 107 6.74 -12.72 13.19
N MET A 108 6.36 -11.66 12.47
CA MET A 108 7.30 -10.66 12.01
C MET A 108 7.94 -9.90 13.18
N ARG A 109 7.12 -9.49 14.17
CA ARG A 109 7.60 -8.70 15.29
C ARG A 109 8.41 -9.50 16.32
N SER A 110 8.09 -10.78 16.55
CA SER A 110 8.79 -11.62 17.53
C SER A 110 10.22 -11.93 17.09
N LYS A 111 10.45 -12.12 15.79
CA LYS A 111 11.77 -12.39 15.20
C LYS A 111 12.65 -11.15 15.02
N ARG A 112 12.19 -9.98 15.47
CA ARG A 112 12.89 -8.68 15.42
C ARG A 112 13.46 -8.35 14.03
N TYR A 113 12.68 -8.61 12.99
CA TYR A 113 13.04 -8.15 11.64
C TYR A 113 13.07 -6.60 11.58
N VAL A 114 13.78 -6.08 10.58
CA VAL A 114 13.88 -4.66 10.22
C VAL A 114 13.05 -4.39 8.96
N THR A 115 13.05 -5.32 8.00
CA THR A 115 12.26 -5.22 6.78
C THR A 115 11.38 -6.45 6.54
N MET A 116 10.39 -6.32 5.65
CA MET A 116 9.57 -7.43 5.16
C MET A 116 10.41 -8.49 4.46
N LEU A 117 11.55 -8.12 3.86
CA LEU A 117 12.39 -9.03 3.09
C LEU A 117 13.41 -9.80 3.93
N ASP A 118 13.59 -9.47 5.21
CA ASP A 118 14.52 -10.19 6.09
C ASP A 118 14.21 -11.69 6.25
N PRO A 119 12.94 -12.15 6.40
CA PRO A 119 12.60 -13.56 6.39
C PRO A 119 13.04 -14.26 5.10
N PHE A 120 12.94 -13.57 3.95
CA PHE A 120 13.33 -14.09 2.65
C PHE A 120 14.84 -14.23 2.57
N GLU A 121 15.60 -13.23 3.03
CA GLU A 121 17.07 -13.30 3.06
C GLU A 121 17.56 -14.46 3.93
N LYS A 122 16.98 -14.64 5.13
CA LYS A 122 17.36 -15.73 6.03
C LYS A 122 17.05 -17.11 5.45
N ARG A 123 16.00 -17.21 4.63
CA ARG A 123 15.48 -18.50 4.18
C ARG A 123 15.86 -18.86 2.75
N TYR A 124 15.64 -17.96 1.80
CA TYR A 124 15.94 -18.19 0.39
C TYR A 124 17.35 -17.74 0.00
N GLY A 125 18.04 -17.06 0.91
CA GLY A 125 19.36 -16.50 0.68
C GLY A 125 19.32 -15.14 -0.02
N ARG A 126 20.44 -14.43 0.07
CA ARG A 126 20.58 -13.03 -0.38
C ARG A 126 20.28 -12.82 -1.86
N ALA A 127 20.80 -13.69 -2.72
CA ALA A 127 20.72 -13.52 -4.16
C ALA A 127 19.28 -13.47 -4.65
N PHE A 128 18.43 -14.40 -4.19
CA PHE A 128 17.04 -14.46 -4.59
C PHE A 128 16.19 -13.35 -3.97
N THR A 129 16.47 -12.95 -2.73
CA THR A 129 15.78 -11.81 -2.09
C THR A 129 15.97 -10.50 -2.84
N VAL A 130 17.15 -10.25 -3.43
CA VAL A 130 17.38 -9.07 -4.29
C VAL A 130 16.49 -9.11 -5.53
N THR A 131 16.26 -10.29 -6.12
CA THR A 131 15.34 -10.46 -7.26
C THR A 131 13.89 -10.16 -6.86
N LEU A 132 13.45 -10.60 -5.68
CA LEU A 132 12.10 -10.33 -5.15
C LEU A 132 11.88 -8.85 -4.81
N LEU A 133 12.94 -8.10 -4.54
CA LEU A 133 12.84 -6.68 -4.27
C LEU A 133 12.50 -5.86 -5.53
N LEU A 134 12.88 -6.31 -6.73
CA LEU A 134 12.58 -5.60 -7.98
C LEU A 134 11.08 -5.38 -8.21
N PRO A 135 10.21 -6.41 -8.21
CA PRO A 135 8.77 -6.20 -8.35
C PRO A 135 8.19 -5.39 -7.19
N ALA A 136 8.72 -5.52 -5.97
CA ALA A 136 8.27 -4.72 -4.82
C ALA A 136 8.59 -3.22 -5.01
N LEU A 137 9.78 -2.88 -5.51
CA LEU A 137 10.15 -1.49 -5.82
C LEU A 137 9.35 -0.92 -7.00
N ILE A 138 9.08 -1.72 -8.04
CA ILE A 138 8.22 -1.30 -9.17
C ILE A 138 6.82 -0.96 -8.64
N SER A 139 6.24 -1.83 -7.81
CA SER A 139 4.96 -1.60 -7.16
C SER A 139 4.94 -0.33 -6.31
N ASP A 140 5.98 -0.09 -5.51
CA ASP A 140 6.08 1.14 -4.72
C ASP A 140 6.18 2.39 -5.61
N ILE A 141 6.94 2.35 -6.72
CA ILE A 141 7.04 3.47 -7.68
C ILE A 141 5.68 3.77 -8.32
N LEU A 142 4.93 2.74 -8.71
CA LEU A 142 3.57 2.88 -9.23
C LEU A 142 2.62 3.47 -8.17
N TRP A 143 2.78 3.08 -6.91
CA TRP A 143 1.99 3.65 -5.82
C TRP A 143 2.34 5.13 -5.58
N VAL A 144 3.62 5.51 -5.64
CA VAL A 144 4.04 6.92 -5.61
C VAL A 144 3.44 7.69 -6.78
N ALA A 145 3.42 7.12 -7.98
CA ALA A 145 2.80 7.75 -9.15
C ALA A 145 1.29 7.99 -8.94
N CYS A 146 0.57 6.98 -8.42
CA CYS A 146 -0.85 7.08 -8.05
C CYS A 146 -1.09 8.23 -7.05
N ILE A 147 -0.29 8.28 -5.98
CA ILE A 147 -0.37 9.30 -4.93
C ILE A 147 -0.09 10.69 -5.51
N LEU A 148 0.93 10.86 -6.35
CA LEU A 148 1.26 12.13 -6.95
C LEU A 148 0.23 12.61 -7.97
N ALA A 149 -0.33 11.71 -8.78
CA ALA A 149 -1.43 12.01 -9.69
C ALA A 149 -2.67 12.47 -8.91
N ALA A 150 -3.00 11.78 -7.82
CA ALA A 150 -4.08 12.16 -6.91
C ALA A 150 -3.84 13.56 -6.30
N LEU A 151 -2.67 13.79 -5.69
CA LEU A 151 -2.33 15.07 -5.06
C LEU A 151 -2.30 16.22 -6.06
N GLY A 152 -1.69 16.02 -7.23
CA GLY A 152 -1.64 17.00 -8.30
C GLY A 152 -3.02 17.31 -8.87
N GLY A 153 -3.89 16.31 -8.99
CA GLY A 153 -5.31 16.46 -9.32
C GLY A 153 -6.01 17.34 -8.30
N THR A 154 -5.95 17.00 -7.02
CA THR A 154 -6.50 17.79 -5.91
C THR A 154 -6.01 19.24 -5.91
N MET A 155 -4.71 19.45 -6.10
CA MET A 155 -4.10 20.78 -6.10
C MET A 155 -4.45 21.59 -7.34
N SER A 156 -4.61 20.96 -8.50
CA SER A 156 -5.05 21.65 -9.73
C SER A 156 -6.43 22.30 -9.56
N ILE A 157 -7.33 21.66 -8.81
CA ILE A 157 -8.67 22.16 -8.53
C ILE A 157 -8.63 23.43 -7.65
N ILE A 158 -7.77 23.46 -6.63
CA ILE A 158 -7.65 24.64 -5.75
C ILE A 158 -6.87 25.77 -6.43
N LEU A 159 -5.78 25.44 -7.12
CA LEU A 159 -4.86 26.44 -7.67
C LEU A 159 -5.35 27.06 -8.98
N GLY A 160 -6.29 26.41 -9.67
CA GLY A 160 -6.64 26.73 -11.06
C GLY A 160 -5.43 26.57 -12.01
N LEU A 161 -4.41 25.80 -11.60
CA LEU A 161 -3.21 25.53 -12.37
C LEU A 161 -3.34 24.22 -13.14
N SER A 162 -2.56 24.08 -14.22
CA SER A 162 -2.46 22.82 -14.96
C SER A 162 -2.01 21.68 -14.03
N SER A 163 -2.59 20.49 -14.21
CA SER A 163 -2.26 19.28 -13.44
C SER A 163 -0.75 19.01 -13.38
N THR A 164 -0.02 19.22 -14.47
CA THR A 164 1.44 19.01 -14.56
C THR A 164 2.21 19.87 -13.55
N ILE A 165 1.93 21.17 -13.48
CA ILE A 165 2.59 22.08 -12.54
C ILE A 165 2.24 21.68 -11.10
N SER A 166 0.97 21.34 -10.85
CA SER A 166 0.53 20.89 -9.52
C SER A 166 1.22 19.61 -9.08
N ILE A 167 1.43 18.63 -9.97
CA ILE A 167 2.19 17.41 -9.70
C ILE A 167 3.64 17.75 -9.34
N ILE A 168 4.31 18.61 -10.12
CA ILE A 168 5.72 18.99 -9.88
C ILE A 168 5.89 19.67 -8.52
N ILE A 169 5.02 20.64 -8.20
CA ILE A 169 5.04 21.33 -6.90
C ILE A 169 4.79 20.34 -5.77
N SER A 170 3.78 19.49 -5.91
CA SER A 170 3.43 18.45 -4.93
C SER A 170 4.59 17.50 -4.69
N ALA A 171 5.23 17.01 -5.75
CA ALA A 171 6.38 16.12 -5.66
C ALA A 171 7.57 16.80 -4.99
N ALA A 172 7.89 18.05 -5.36
CA ALA A 172 8.99 18.80 -4.78
C ALA A 172 8.79 19.01 -3.27
N VAL A 173 7.60 19.46 -2.86
CA VAL A 173 7.28 19.65 -1.44
C VAL A 173 7.39 18.32 -0.72
N SER A 174 6.75 17.27 -1.23
CA SER A 174 6.72 15.97 -0.57
C SER A 174 8.10 15.34 -0.41
N ILE A 175 8.89 15.28 -1.47
CA ILE A 175 10.25 14.73 -1.43
C ILE A 175 11.12 15.50 -0.42
N VAL A 176 11.03 16.84 -0.39
CA VAL A 176 11.89 17.66 0.48
C VAL A 176 11.63 17.38 1.96
N TYR A 177 10.38 17.30 2.41
CA TYR A 177 10.12 17.10 3.83
C TYR A 177 10.31 15.62 4.25
N THR A 178 10.02 14.64 3.38
CA THR A 178 10.36 13.23 3.64
C THR A 178 11.88 13.06 3.72
N PHE A 179 12.66 13.71 2.85
CA PHE A 179 14.12 13.70 2.86
C PHE A 179 14.72 14.20 4.20
N LEU A 180 14.05 15.15 4.85
CA LEU A 180 14.46 15.71 6.14
C LEU A 180 13.97 14.87 7.33
N GLY A 181 13.03 13.95 7.12
CA GLY A 181 12.37 13.15 8.13
C GLY A 181 12.94 11.72 8.30
N GLY A 182 12.42 11.03 9.30
CA GLY A 182 12.58 9.58 9.55
C GLY A 182 11.26 9.04 10.10
N LEU A 183 11.17 7.74 10.45
CA LEU A 183 9.87 7.12 10.81
C LEU A 183 9.09 7.89 11.90
N TYR A 184 9.76 8.44 12.91
CA TYR A 184 9.09 9.24 13.94
C TYR A 184 8.53 10.56 13.42
N SER A 185 9.23 11.21 12.48
CA SER A 185 8.74 12.44 11.85
C SER A 185 7.43 12.15 11.13
N VAL A 186 7.42 11.07 10.34
CA VAL A 186 6.24 10.57 9.63
C VAL A 186 5.15 10.19 10.65
N ALA A 187 5.51 9.55 11.76
CA ALA A 187 4.53 9.14 12.75
C ALA A 187 3.78 10.32 13.40
N TYR A 188 4.45 11.45 13.63
CA TYR A 188 3.81 12.65 14.18
C TYR A 188 2.97 13.39 13.14
N THR A 189 3.42 13.48 11.88
CA THR A 189 2.63 14.09 10.80
C THR A 189 1.37 13.29 10.55
N ASP A 190 1.47 11.96 10.49
CA ASP A 190 0.35 11.03 10.29
C ASP A 190 -0.78 11.24 11.30
N ILE A 191 -0.47 11.43 12.59
CA ILE A 191 -1.51 11.64 13.62
C ILE A 191 -2.29 12.93 13.35
N ILE A 192 -1.57 14.02 13.08
CA ILE A 192 -2.19 15.34 12.86
C ILE A 192 -3.01 15.31 11.56
N GLN A 193 -2.43 14.74 10.49
CA GLN A 193 -3.07 14.63 9.19
C GLN A 193 -4.30 13.73 9.25
N LEU A 194 -4.23 12.55 9.88
CA LEU A 194 -5.37 11.64 9.97
C LEU A 194 -6.52 12.22 10.80
N CYS A 195 -6.22 12.90 11.92
CA CYS A 195 -7.25 13.62 12.68
C CYS A 195 -7.93 14.69 11.83
N PHE A 196 -7.15 15.46 11.08
CA PHE A 196 -7.68 16.48 10.18
C PHE A 196 -8.53 15.89 9.05
N VAL A 197 -8.10 14.76 8.46
CA VAL A 197 -8.85 13.98 7.46
C VAL A 197 -10.17 13.49 8.02
N PHE A 198 -10.15 12.89 9.22
CA PHE A 198 -11.35 12.35 9.87
C PHE A 198 -12.37 13.47 10.08
N ILE A 199 -11.99 14.56 10.73
CA ILE A 199 -12.92 15.64 11.04
C ILE A 199 -13.44 16.31 9.77
N SER A 200 -12.55 16.61 8.82
CA SER A 200 -12.92 17.41 7.64
C SER A 200 -13.78 16.64 6.66
N LEU A 201 -13.45 15.38 6.33
CA LEU A 201 -14.25 14.61 5.39
C LEU A 201 -15.63 14.27 5.96
N TRP A 202 -15.71 13.89 7.24
CA TRP A 202 -17.01 13.66 7.89
C TRP A 202 -17.85 14.94 8.00
N LEU A 203 -17.21 16.09 8.18
CA LEU A 203 -17.90 17.38 8.15
C LEU A 203 -18.45 17.70 6.75
N CYS A 204 -17.78 17.31 5.67
CA CYS A 204 -18.24 17.55 4.30
C CYS A 204 -19.54 16.78 3.95
N VAL A 205 -19.70 15.58 4.51
CA VAL A 205 -20.84 14.68 4.23
C VAL A 205 -22.21 15.38 4.37
N PRO A 206 -22.58 15.97 5.53
CA PRO A 206 -23.89 16.60 5.69
C PRO A 206 -24.11 17.77 4.72
N PHE A 207 -23.08 18.57 4.43
CA PHE A 207 -23.22 19.69 3.47
C PHE A 207 -23.47 19.20 2.05
N MET A 208 -22.83 18.10 1.64
CA MET A 208 -23.04 17.52 0.33
C MET A 208 -24.43 16.90 0.19
N VAL A 209 -24.90 16.18 1.21
CA VAL A 209 -26.23 15.56 1.22
C VAL A 209 -27.33 16.63 1.17
N LEU A 210 -27.11 17.79 1.78
CA LEU A 210 -28.05 18.91 1.80
C LEU A 210 -27.89 19.87 0.61
N SER A 211 -27.00 19.55 -0.34
CA SER A 211 -26.72 20.42 -1.47
C SER A 211 -27.93 20.49 -2.41
N PRO A 212 -28.33 21.70 -2.87
CA PRO A 212 -29.44 21.86 -3.81
C PRO A 212 -29.25 21.11 -5.14
N ALA A 213 -27.99 20.90 -5.57
CA ALA A 213 -27.69 20.15 -6.78
C ALA A 213 -27.86 18.63 -6.61
N VAL A 214 -27.92 18.15 -5.36
CA VAL A 214 -28.15 16.74 -5.00
C VAL A 214 -29.63 16.57 -4.64
N THR A 215 -30.51 16.95 -5.57
CA THR A 215 -31.97 16.89 -5.38
C THR A 215 -32.55 15.48 -5.34
N ALA A 216 -31.78 14.46 -5.73
CA ALA A 216 -32.32 13.13 -5.99
C ALA A 216 -32.37 12.20 -4.77
N ILE A 217 -31.60 12.40 -3.69
CA ILE A 217 -31.51 11.39 -2.61
C ILE A 217 -32.60 11.56 -1.53
N SER A 218 -33.02 12.81 -1.27
CA SER A 218 -34.11 13.10 -0.32
C SER A 218 -35.49 12.66 -0.81
N HIS A 219 -35.70 12.56 -2.13
CA HIS A 219 -36.95 12.06 -2.74
C HIS A 219 -36.89 10.57 -3.18
N THR A 220 -35.73 9.91 -3.18
CA THR A 220 -35.55 8.48 -3.57
C THR A 220 -35.35 7.53 -2.38
N LEU A 221 -35.58 8.00 -1.16
CA LEU A 221 -35.59 7.17 0.05
C LEU A 221 -36.76 6.17 0.20
N PRO A 222 -37.80 6.03 -0.68
CA PRO A 222 -38.56 4.81 -0.68
C PRO A 222 -37.70 3.71 -1.34
N ILE A 223 -37.04 2.92 -0.48
CA ILE A 223 -36.28 1.69 -0.76
C ILE A 223 -37.04 0.65 -1.63
N ASN A 224 -38.31 0.91 -1.96
CA ASN A 224 -39.22 -0.01 -2.64
C ASN A 224 -39.50 0.31 -4.12
N GLN A 225 -39.04 1.41 -4.71
CA GLN A 225 -39.42 1.76 -6.09
C GLN A 225 -38.32 2.49 -6.88
N SER A 226 -37.31 1.75 -7.34
CA SER A 226 -36.76 1.84 -8.71
C SER A 226 -35.49 1.00 -8.83
N HIS A 227 -35.48 0.06 -9.77
CA HIS A 227 -34.31 -0.75 -10.13
C HIS A 227 -33.18 0.05 -10.83
N ASP A 228 -33.31 1.38 -10.94
CA ASP A 228 -32.46 2.26 -11.73
C ASP A 228 -31.81 3.35 -10.86
N HIS A 229 -30.99 2.94 -9.88
CA HIS A 229 -30.10 3.88 -9.18
C HIS A 229 -28.68 3.73 -9.74
N PRO A 230 -28.21 4.65 -10.61
CA PRO A 230 -26.91 4.53 -11.28
C PRO A 230 -25.72 4.40 -10.32
N TRP A 231 -25.86 4.94 -9.10
CA TRP A 231 -24.81 4.95 -8.09
C TRP A 231 -24.68 3.62 -7.33
N VAL A 232 -25.67 2.72 -7.36
CA VAL A 232 -25.54 1.39 -6.72
C VAL A 232 -24.58 0.53 -7.54
N GLY A 233 -24.65 0.64 -8.86
CA GLY A 233 -23.96 -0.25 -9.79
C GLY A 233 -24.69 -1.59 -9.94
N GLN A 234 -24.43 -2.28 -11.05
CA GLN A 234 -24.92 -3.64 -11.29
C GLN A 234 -23.72 -4.56 -11.43
N LEU A 235 -23.73 -5.68 -10.70
CA LEU A 235 -22.72 -6.73 -10.84
C LEU A 235 -23.33 -7.87 -11.64
N GLU A 236 -23.03 -7.90 -12.93
CA GLU A 236 -23.40 -9.03 -13.77
C GLU A 236 -22.56 -10.25 -13.44
N LEU A 237 -23.11 -11.45 -13.63
CA LEU A 237 -22.38 -12.70 -13.39
C LEU A 237 -21.10 -12.79 -14.24
N ALA A 238 -21.09 -12.14 -15.40
CA ALA A 238 -19.92 -12.06 -16.28
C ALA A 238 -18.76 -11.26 -15.67
N ASP A 239 -19.05 -10.26 -14.83
CA ASP A 239 -18.04 -9.38 -14.24
C ASP A 239 -17.56 -9.85 -12.87
N LEU A 240 -18.25 -10.85 -12.28
CA LEU A 240 -17.95 -11.42 -10.98
C LEU A 240 -16.49 -11.90 -10.86
N GLY A 241 -15.94 -12.48 -11.93
CA GLY A 241 -14.55 -12.94 -11.96
C GLY A 241 -13.56 -11.79 -11.73
N LYS A 242 -13.71 -10.70 -12.48
CA LYS A 242 -12.88 -9.49 -12.36
C LYS A 242 -13.06 -8.84 -10.99
N TRP A 243 -14.30 -8.76 -10.51
CA TRP A 243 -14.61 -8.18 -9.20
C TRP A 243 -13.91 -8.93 -8.06
N ILE A 244 -13.96 -10.27 -8.09
CA ILE A 244 -13.26 -11.12 -7.11
C ILE A 244 -11.75 -10.91 -7.22
N ASP A 245 -11.22 -10.83 -8.44
CA ASP A 245 -9.79 -10.64 -8.67
C ASP A 245 -9.28 -9.32 -8.11
N ASP A 246 -9.96 -8.21 -8.40
CA ASP A 246 -9.62 -6.88 -7.90
C ASP A 246 -9.79 -6.79 -6.37
N PHE A 247 -10.84 -7.42 -5.81
CA PHE A 247 -11.04 -7.47 -4.36
C PHE A 247 -9.92 -8.24 -3.65
N LEU A 248 -9.57 -9.43 -4.15
CA LEU A 248 -8.50 -10.24 -3.58
C LEU A 248 -7.13 -9.59 -3.76
N LEU A 249 -6.90 -8.89 -4.87
CA LEU A 249 -5.67 -8.11 -5.08
C LEU A 249 -5.52 -7.03 -4.01
N LEU A 250 -6.58 -6.24 -3.75
CA LEU A 250 -6.50 -5.20 -2.72
C LEU A 250 -6.39 -5.80 -1.31
N ALA A 251 -7.15 -6.87 -1.04
CA ALA A 251 -7.19 -7.49 0.28
C ALA A 251 -5.91 -8.26 0.62
N LEU A 252 -5.36 -9.04 -0.30
CA LEU A 252 -4.20 -9.89 -0.05
C LEU A 252 -2.90 -9.23 -0.53
N GLY A 253 -2.91 -8.50 -1.65
CA GLY A 253 -1.76 -7.73 -2.10
C GLY A 253 -1.36 -6.65 -1.08
N GLY A 254 -2.33 -6.10 -0.34
CA GLY A 254 -2.09 -5.18 0.78
C GLY A 254 -1.14 -5.74 1.86
N LEU A 255 -1.15 -7.06 2.05
CA LEU A 255 -0.30 -7.76 3.03
C LEU A 255 1.17 -7.82 2.63
N SER A 256 1.51 -7.47 1.40
CA SER A 256 2.89 -7.56 0.87
C SER A 256 3.59 -6.22 0.73
N TYR A 257 2.96 -5.14 1.19
CA TYR A 257 3.61 -3.83 1.20
C TYR A 257 4.56 -3.68 2.39
N GLN A 258 5.78 -3.19 2.12
CA GLN A 258 6.76 -2.89 3.17
C GLN A 258 6.22 -1.87 4.18
N ALA A 259 5.44 -0.88 3.74
CA ALA A 259 4.91 0.17 4.60
C ALA A 259 4.07 -0.40 5.77
N LEU A 260 3.30 -1.49 5.53
CA LEU A 260 2.57 -2.23 6.56
C LEU A 260 3.54 -2.80 7.61
N TYR A 261 4.56 -3.53 7.16
CA TYR A 261 5.52 -4.17 8.06
C TYR A 261 6.37 -3.17 8.81
N GLN A 262 6.69 -2.03 8.21
CA GLN A 262 7.43 -0.99 8.89
C GLN A 262 6.69 -0.53 10.17
N ARG A 263 5.36 -0.40 10.13
CA ARG A 263 4.56 -0.08 11.32
C ARG A 263 4.45 -1.24 12.30
N ILE A 264 4.25 -2.47 11.80
CA ILE A 264 4.23 -3.70 12.64
C ILE A 264 5.53 -3.88 13.41
N LEU A 265 6.68 -3.74 12.73
CA LEU A 265 8.01 -3.97 13.29
C LEU A 265 8.42 -2.87 14.28
N SER A 266 7.85 -1.68 14.14
CA SER A 266 8.09 -0.54 15.02
C SER A 266 7.29 -0.55 16.33
N ALA A 267 6.29 -1.43 16.44
CA ALA A 267 5.49 -1.58 17.65
C ALA A 267 6.36 -2.02 18.85
N SER A 268 5.97 -1.65 20.07
CA SER A 268 6.78 -2.02 21.25
C SER A 268 6.74 -3.51 21.60
N SER A 269 5.66 -4.22 21.24
CA SER A 269 5.52 -5.66 21.45
C SER A 269 4.73 -6.33 20.33
N SER A 270 4.84 -7.65 20.20
CA SER A 270 4.06 -8.43 19.23
C SER A 270 2.55 -8.30 19.47
N ALA A 271 2.10 -8.27 20.74
CA ALA A 271 0.69 -8.08 21.05
C ALA A 271 0.19 -6.69 20.63
N GLN A 272 0.99 -5.64 20.87
CA GLN A 272 0.65 -4.29 20.41
C GLN A 272 0.64 -4.18 18.89
N ALA A 273 1.52 -4.89 18.19
CA ALA A 273 1.50 -4.96 16.74
C ALA A 273 0.18 -5.55 16.21
N GLN A 274 -0.31 -6.64 16.82
CA GLN A 274 -1.59 -7.26 16.45
C GLN A 274 -2.77 -6.33 16.74
N ILE A 275 -2.83 -5.73 17.93
CA ILE A 275 -3.89 -4.78 18.31
C ILE A 275 -3.92 -3.60 17.35
N THR A 276 -2.73 -3.09 16.97
CA THR A 276 -2.61 -2.00 16.00
C THR A 276 -3.23 -2.37 14.66
N CYS A 277 -2.97 -3.58 14.15
CA CYS A 277 -3.58 -4.06 12.92
C CYS A 277 -5.11 -4.19 13.03
N PHE A 278 -5.62 -4.82 14.11
CA PHE A 278 -7.07 -4.99 14.27
C PHE A 278 -7.82 -3.66 14.42
N ALA A 279 -7.25 -2.71 15.16
CA ALA A 279 -7.83 -1.38 15.27
C ALA A 279 -7.72 -0.59 13.95
N ALA A 280 -6.62 -0.74 13.19
CA ALA A 280 -6.51 -0.16 11.85
C ALA A 280 -7.54 -0.73 10.88
N ALA A 281 -7.87 -2.04 10.96
CA ALA A 281 -8.92 -2.65 10.14
C ALA A 281 -10.27 -1.93 10.28
N VAL A 282 -10.68 -1.65 11.52
CA VAL A 282 -11.92 -0.91 11.83
C VAL A 282 -11.81 0.54 11.41
N THR A 283 -10.70 1.21 11.74
CA THR A 283 -10.52 2.64 11.50
C THR A 283 -10.47 2.96 10.02
N VAL A 284 -9.78 2.14 9.21
CA VAL A 284 -9.73 2.31 7.75
C VAL A 284 -11.12 2.16 7.15
N PHE A 285 -11.90 1.15 7.56
CA PHE A 285 -13.27 1.00 7.08
C PHE A 285 -14.12 2.25 7.36
N ILE A 286 -14.07 2.79 8.58
CA ILE A 286 -14.77 4.02 8.97
C ILE A 286 -14.29 5.23 8.14
N MET A 287 -12.99 5.32 7.89
CA MET A 287 -12.40 6.41 7.09
C MET A 287 -12.75 6.34 5.61
N GLY A 288 -13.10 5.16 5.09
CA GLY A 288 -13.59 4.98 3.72
C GLY A 288 -15.02 5.46 3.51
N ILE A 289 -15.85 5.52 4.56
CA ILE A 289 -17.28 5.85 4.44
C ILE A 289 -17.51 7.24 3.80
N PRO A 290 -16.87 8.34 4.27
CA PRO A 290 -17.06 9.64 3.65
C PRO A 290 -16.72 9.64 2.16
N SER A 291 -15.66 8.93 1.75
CA SER A 291 -15.26 8.81 0.36
C SER A 291 -16.34 8.16 -0.51
N VAL A 292 -16.93 7.07 -0.02
CA VAL A 292 -18.03 6.37 -0.71
C VAL A 292 -19.22 7.31 -0.84
N VAL A 293 -19.62 7.96 0.25
CA VAL A 293 -20.75 8.89 0.27
C VAL A 293 -20.52 10.05 -0.71
N ILE A 294 -19.32 10.64 -0.72
CA ILE A 294 -18.95 11.70 -1.67
C ILE A 294 -19.09 11.23 -3.11
N GLY A 295 -18.62 10.01 -3.43
CA GLY A 295 -18.80 9.41 -4.77
C GLY A 295 -20.28 9.24 -5.14
N VAL A 296 -21.12 8.75 -4.22
CA VAL A 296 -22.57 8.61 -4.43
C VAL A 296 -23.22 9.98 -4.68
N MET A 297 -22.90 10.99 -3.86
CA MET A 297 -23.45 12.34 -4.04
C MET A 297 -23.03 12.94 -5.39
N ALA A 298 -21.78 12.73 -5.80
CA ALA A 298 -21.26 13.21 -7.08
C ALA A 298 -21.95 12.54 -8.28
N ALA A 299 -22.30 11.25 -8.16
CA ALA A 299 -23.06 10.52 -9.17
C ALA A 299 -24.54 10.95 -9.23
N ALA A 300 -25.11 11.33 -8.09
CA ALA A 300 -26.50 11.79 -7.98
C ALA A 300 -26.68 13.29 -8.26
N ALA A 301 -25.58 14.05 -8.36
CA ALA A 301 -25.62 15.49 -8.58
C ALA A 301 -26.01 15.84 -10.01
N ASP A 302 -26.92 16.81 -10.15
CA ASP A 302 -27.18 17.47 -11.42
C ASP A 302 -26.11 18.54 -11.67
N TRP A 303 -25.05 18.15 -12.39
CA TRP A 303 -23.91 19.01 -12.70
C TRP A 303 -24.29 20.27 -13.49
N ASN A 304 -25.44 20.29 -14.17
CA ASN A 304 -25.95 21.48 -14.87
C ASN A 304 -26.36 22.60 -13.89
N GLN A 305 -26.75 22.26 -12.67
CA GLN A 305 -27.11 23.22 -11.62
C GLN A 305 -25.89 23.73 -10.84
N THR A 306 -24.70 23.17 -11.11
CA THR A 306 -23.44 23.58 -10.47
C THR A 306 -22.65 24.50 -11.39
N ASP A 307 -21.71 25.26 -10.81
CA ASP A 307 -20.79 26.12 -11.57
C ASP A 307 -19.85 25.33 -12.52
N TYR A 308 -19.78 24.00 -12.41
CA TYR A 308 -18.99 23.14 -13.31
C TYR A 308 -19.63 23.02 -14.71
N GLY A 309 -20.97 23.00 -14.77
CA GLY A 309 -21.77 22.88 -15.99
C GLY A 309 -21.64 21.55 -16.74
N LEU A 310 -22.14 21.52 -17.97
CA LEU A 310 -22.07 20.36 -18.88
C LEU A 310 -20.91 20.48 -19.88
N PRO A 311 -20.34 19.37 -20.38
CA PRO A 311 -20.63 17.97 -20.02
C PRO A 311 -20.13 17.59 -18.61
N PRO A 312 -20.71 16.55 -17.97
CA PRO A 312 -20.36 16.15 -16.60
C PRO A 312 -18.91 15.65 -16.47
N PRO A 313 -18.35 15.59 -15.24
CA PRO A 313 -16.95 15.21 -15.03
C PRO A 313 -16.52 13.89 -15.68
N PHE A 314 -17.40 12.89 -15.72
CA PHE A 314 -17.12 11.60 -16.37
C PHE A 314 -16.80 11.77 -17.87
N GLU A 315 -17.64 12.50 -18.61
CA GLU A 315 -17.48 12.73 -20.05
C GLU A 315 -16.29 13.63 -20.38
N ARG A 316 -15.93 14.55 -19.47
CA ARG A 316 -14.72 15.37 -19.60
C ARG A 316 -13.43 14.61 -19.28
N GLY A 317 -13.53 13.37 -18.77
CA GLY A 317 -12.39 12.58 -18.34
C GLY A 317 -11.77 13.04 -17.01
N ASP A 318 -12.55 13.76 -16.19
CA ASP A 318 -12.17 14.26 -14.86
C ASP A 318 -12.61 13.33 -13.72
N ALA A 319 -13.04 12.10 -14.02
CA ALA A 319 -13.49 11.11 -13.03
C ALA A 319 -12.45 10.85 -11.93
N GLY A 320 -11.16 10.81 -12.25
CA GLY A 320 -10.08 10.67 -11.25
C GLY A 320 -9.94 11.87 -10.29
N LYS A 321 -10.58 13.01 -10.59
CA LYS A 321 -10.63 14.21 -9.75
C LYS A 321 -12.03 14.45 -9.18
N ILE A 322 -12.92 13.46 -9.23
CA ILE A 322 -14.31 13.66 -8.83
C ILE A 322 -14.43 14.09 -7.36
N LEU A 323 -13.60 13.53 -6.48
CA LEU A 323 -13.67 13.84 -5.07
C LEU A 323 -13.40 15.34 -4.78
N PRO A 324 -12.27 15.94 -5.20
CA PRO A 324 -12.07 17.37 -5.01
C PRO A 324 -13.07 18.23 -5.79
N LEU A 325 -13.54 17.81 -6.97
CA LEU A 325 -14.57 18.54 -7.73
C LEU A 325 -15.92 18.56 -6.99
N ALA A 326 -16.34 17.42 -6.46
CA ALA A 326 -17.57 17.31 -5.68
C ALA A 326 -17.51 18.17 -4.42
N LEU A 327 -16.36 18.19 -3.74
CA LEU A 327 -16.16 19.09 -2.60
C LEU A 327 -16.25 20.57 -3.02
N GLN A 328 -15.60 20.96 -4.13
CA GLN A 328 -15.60 22.35 -4.59
C GLN A 328 -17.00 22.84 -5.00
N HIS A 329 -17.76 22.02 -5.71
CA HIS A 329 -19.00 22.45 -6.35
C HIS A 329 -20.27 22.07 -5.59
N LEU A 330 -20.22 21.10 -4.66
CA LEU A 330 -21.40 20.65 -3.90
C LEU A 330 -21.37 21.10 -2.44
N THR A 331 -20.32 21.79 -1.97
CA THR A 331 -20.24 22.31 -0.60
C THR A 331 -19.95 23.81 -0.55
N PRO A 332 -20.27 24.49 0.56
CA PRO A 332 -19.86 25.88 0.76
C PRO A 332 -18.33 26.04 0.71
N THR A 333 -17.85 27.19 0.24
CA THR A 333 -16.41 27.46 0.00
C THR A 333 -15.50 27.08 1.18
N TRP A 334 -15.90 27.38 2.42
CA TRP A 334 -15.09 27.08 3.60
C TRP A 334 -15.00 25.58 3.90
N VAL A 335 -16.07 24.82 3.62
CA VAL A 335 -16.10 23.35 3.73
C VAL A 335 -15.25 22.73 2.63
N ALA A 336 -15.36 23.25 1.39
CA ALA A 336 -14.56 22.81 0.26
C ALA A 336 -13.05 22.95 0.55
N VAL A 337 -12.61 24.11 1.06
CA VAL A 337 -11.20 24.34 1.41
C VAL A 337 -10.71 23.35 2.47
N LEU A 338 -11.49 23.11 3.52
CA LEU A 338 -11.14 22.11 4.55
C LEU A 338 -11.10 20.70 3.98
N GLY A 339 -12.12 20.31 3.22
CA GLY A 339 -12.24 18.98 2.61
C GLY A 339 -11.09 18.70 1.65
N ILE A 340 -10.86 19.59 0.68
CA ILE A 340 -9.80 19.42 -0.32
C ILE A 340 -8.40 19.49 0.33
N GLY A 341 -8.20 20.38 1.31
CA GLY A 341 -6.98 20.41 2.11
C GLY A 341 -6.77 19.09 2.87
N SER A 342 -7.82 18.48 3.38
CA SER A 342 -7.74 17.20 4.08
C SER A 342 -7.39 16.04 3.14
N VAL A 343 -7.92 16.03 1.92
CA VAL A 343 -7.54 15.06 0.88
C VAL A 343 -6.05 15.17 0.59
N ALA A 344 -5.55 16.40 0.40
CA ALA A 344 -4.13 16.62 0.21
C ALA A 344 -3.29 16.14 1.39
N ALA A 345 -3.78 16.33 2.63
CA ALA A 345 -3.08 15.87 3.83
C ALA A 345 -3.00 14.33 3.91
N ALA A 346 -4.10 13.64 3.55
CA ALA A 346 -4.14 12.18 3.44
C ALA A 346 -3.17 11.65 2.36
N VAL A 347 -3.15 12.29 1.19
CA VAL A 347 -2.27 11.85 0.11
C VAL A 347 -0.80 12.03 0.48
N MET A 348 -0.49 13.11 1.21
CA MET A 348 0.86 13.43 1.67
C MET A 348 1.37 12.44 2.74
N SER A 349 0.53 12.01 3.71
CA SER A 349 0.91 10.98 4.70
C SER A 349 1.26 9.63 4.06
N SER A 350 0.50 9.24 3.02
CA SER A 350 0.81 8.02 2.25
C SER A 350 2.12 8.16 1.47
N MET A 351 2.38 9.34 0.88
CA MET A 351 3.61 9.60 0.13
C MET A 351 4.86 9.39 0.99
N ASP A 352 4.85 9.90 2.23
CA ASP A 352 5.96 9.69 3.16
C ASP A 352 6.22 8.22 3.43
N SER A 353 5.15 7.49 3.70
CA SER A 353 5.22 6.10 4.13
C SER A 353 5.79 5.22 3.02
N VAL A 354 5.35 5.42 1.77
CA VAL A 354 5.88 4.66 0.63
C VAL A 354 7.33 5.04 0.31
N LEU A 355 7.66 6.33 0.29
CA LEU A 355 9.04 6.78 0.00
C LEU A 355 10.02 6.25 1.05
N LEU A 356 9.65 6.34 2.33
CA LEU A 356 10.46 5.81 3.41
C LEU A 356 10.53 4.28 3.36
N SER A 357 9.45 3.58 3.01
CA SER A 357 9.45 2.12 2.91
C SER A 357 10.35 1.63 1.79
N SER A 358 10.27 2.20 0.59
CA SER A 358 11.12 1.84 -0.55
C SER A 358 12.59 2.14 -0.27
N ALA A 359 12.88 3.31 0.31
CA ALA A 359 14.23 3.68 0.70
C ALA A 359 14.81 2.74 1.76
N SER A 360 13.97 2.27 2.68
CA SER A 360 14.35 1.31 3.72
C SER A 360 14.71 -0.06 3.13
N MET A 361 13.88 -0.58 2.20
CA MET A 361 14.17 -1.85 1.53
C MET A 361 15.45 -1.77 0.70
N PHE A 362 15.59 -0.71 -0.10
CA PHE A 362 16.79 -0.52 -0.93
C PHE A 362 18.05 -0.44 -0.05
N THR A 363 18.00 0.34 1.03
CA THR A 363 19.17 0.54 1.89
C THR A 363 19.55 -0.75 2.65
N GLN A 364 18.58 -1.43 3.26
CA GLN A 364 18.88 -2.61 4.08
C GLN A 364 19.11 -3.86 3.22
N ASN A 365 18.28 -4.11 2.21
CA ASN A 365 18.27 -5.38 1.47
C ASN A 365 19.10 -5.37 0.17
N ILE A 366 19.54 -4.21 -0.33
CA ILE A 366 20.50 -4.13 -1.46
C ILE A 366 21.81 -3.51 -1.00
N TYR A 367 21.75 -2.29 -0.49
CA TYR A 367 22.96 -1.51 -0.29
C TYR A 367 23.85 -2.12 0.80
N LYS A 368 23.28 -2.39 1.98
CA LYS A 368 24.03 -2.94 3.12
C LYS A 368 24.41 -4.41 2.93
N THR A 369 23.58 -5.21 2.28
CA THR A 369 23.78 -6.67 2.15
C THR A 369 24.64 -7.06 0.95
N THR A 370 24.45 -6.39 -0.19
CA THR A 370 25.04 -6.77 -1.48
C THR A 370 26.14 -5.81 -1.91
N LEU A 371 25.89 -4.50 -1.91
CA LEU A 371 26.84 -3.51 -2.46
C LEU A 371 27.97 -3.17 -1.48
N ARG A 372 27.67 -2.86 -0.23
CA ARG A 372 28.65 -2.40 0.77
C ARG A 372 28.35 -2.91 2.18
N LYS A 373 28.86 -4.11 2.48
CA LYS A 373 28.70 -4.83 3.76
C LYS A 373 29.21 -4.10 5.00
N LYS A 374 30.19 -3.21 4.83
CA LYS A 374 30.81 -2.42 5.91
C LYS A 374 30.43 -0.93 5.84
N ALA A 375 29.26 -0.61 5.29
CA ALA A 375 28.78 0.76 5.19
C ALA A 375 28.63 1.40 6.59
N SER A 376 29.04 2.66 6.72
CA SER A 376 28.90 3.40 7.98
C SER A 376 27.46 3.87 8.20
N GLU A 377 27.06 4.13 9.45
CA GLU A 377 25.71 4.65 9.73
C GLU A 377 25.42 5.99 9.02
N ARG A 378 26.42 6.86 8.89
CA ARG A 378 26.29 8.13 8.17
C ARG A 378 26.06 7.92 6.68
N GLU A 379 26.73 6.93 6.11
CA GLU A 379 26.56 6.53 4.71
C GLU A 379 25.16 5.96 4.47
N LEU A 380 24.70 5.03 5.31
CA LEU A 380 23.36 4.46 5.22
C LEU A 380 22.26 5.53 5.28
N GLN A 381 22.42 6.56 6.13
CA GLN A 381 21.48 7.68 6.18
C GLN A 381 21.43 8.49 4.87
N TRP A 382 22.56 8.70 4.20
CA TRP A 382 22.57 9.36 2.89
C TRP A 382 21.97 8.48 1.80
N VAL A 383 22.17 7.16 1.87
CA VAL A 383 21.56 6.22 0.92
C VAL A 383 20.04 6.24 1.05
N ILE A 384 19.48 6.26 2.27
CA ILE A 384 18.04 6.40 2.49
C ILE A 384 17.53 7.68 1.80
N ARG A 385 18.19 8.82 2.05
CA ARG A 385 17.82 10.13 1.50
C ARG A 385 17.87 10.19 -0.03
N ILE A 386 18.93 9.64 -0.62
CA ILE A 386 19.07 9.58 -2.08
C ILE A 386 18.02 8.63 -2.66
N SER A 387 17.72 7.52 -1.99
CA SER A 387 16.69 6.58 -2.45
C SER A 387 15.31 7.20 -2.44
N VAL A 388 14.96 7.99 -1.41
CA VAL A 388 13.71 8.78 -1.36
C VAL A 388 13.62 9.71 -2.58
N LEU A 389 14.70 10.43 -2.90
CA LEU A 389 14.73 11.32 -4.06
C LEU A 389 14.54 10.54 -5.37
N LEU A 390 15.25 9.44 -5.57
CA LEU A 390 15.19 8.65 -6.80
C LEU A 390 13.82 8.00 -7.02
N VAL A 391 13.25 7.40 -5.99
CA VAL A 391 11.90 6.78 -6.05
C VAL A 391 10.84 7.86 -6.27
N GLY A 392 10.95 9.01 -5.59
CA GLY A 392 10.07 10.15 -5.78
C GLY A 392 10.11 10.71 -7.21
N LEU A 393 11.30 10.88 -7.78
CA LEU A 393 11.47 11.34 -9.17
C LEU A 393 10.94 10.31 -10.19
N ALA A 394 11.19 9.01 -9.96
CA ALA A 394 10.68 7.95 -10.81
C ALA A 394 9.14 7.93 -10.82
N GLY A 395 8.52 7.99 -9.63
CA GLY A 395 7.06 8.07 -9.51
C GLY A 395 6.48 9.36 -10.09
N THR A 396 7.18 10.49 -9.98
CA THR A 396 6.77 11.76 -10.61
C THR A 396 6.74 11.65 -12.14
N GLY A 397 7.72 10.96 -12.73
CA GLY A 397 7.75 10.72 -14.18
C GLY A 397 6.53 9.94 -14.66
N LEU A 398 6.17 8.87 -13.95
CA LEU A 398 5.00 8.05 -14.27
C LEU A 398 3.67 8.76 -13.98
N ALA A 399 3.63 9.68 -13.01
CA ALA A 399 2.42 10.43 -12.67
C ALA A 399 1.92 11.34 -13.81
N PHE A 400 2.72 11.60 -14.85
CA PHE A 400 2.31 12.40 -15.99
C PHE A 400 1.53 11.63 -17.08
N GLU A 401 1.65 10.31 -17.14
CA GLU A 401 1.10 9.53 -18.26
C GLU A 401 -0.37 9.13 -18.04
N ASP A 402 -0.81 8.97 -16.79
CA ASP A 402 -2.11 8.37 -16.48
C ASP A 402 -3.16 9.36 -15.93
N LYS A 403 -4.40 9.21 -16.41
CA LYS A 403 -5.55 10.05 -16.02
C LYS A 403 -6.41 9.45 -14.90
N SER A 404 -6.25 8.16 -14.59
CA SER A 404 -7.07 7.45 -13.59
C SER A 404 -6.23 7.05 -12.37
N VAL A 405 -6.65 7.53 -11.21
CA VAL A 405 -5.98 7.26 -9.92
C VAL A 405 -6.27 5.83 -9.49
N ALA A 406 -7.51 5.36 -9.67
CA ALA A 406 -7.93 3.99 -9.36
C ALA A 406 -7.13 2.95 -10.18
N THR A 407 -6.82 3.25 -11.44
CA THR A 407 -6.08 2.34 -12.31
C THR A 407 -4.64 2.14 -11.84
N LEU A 408 -3.91 3.24 -11.58
CA LEU A 408 -2.55 3.18 -11.02
C LEU A 408 -2.53 2.47 -9.65
N TRP A 409 -3.59 2.64 -8.86
CA TRP A 409 -3.71 2.01 -7.55
C TRP A 409 -3.85 0.48 -7.63
N ILE A 410 -4.68 -0.01 -8.55
CA ILE A 410 -4.82 -1.45 -8.78
C ILE A 410 -3.51 -2.01 -9.36
N LEU A 411 -2.89 -1.29 -10.30
CA LEU A 411 -1.64 -1.71 -10.94
C LEU A 411 -0.47 -1.78 -9.93
N SER A 412 -0.43 -0.90 -8.92
CA SER A 412 0.61 -0.95 -7.90
C SER A 412 0.53 -2.22 -7.04
N GLY A 413 -0.67 -2.72 -6.74
CA GLY A 413 -0.87 -3.94 -5.95
C GLY A 413 -0.64 -5.25 -6.69
N ASP A 414 -0.53 -5.21 -8.01
CA ASP A 414 -0.62 -6.39 -8.87
C ASP A 414 0.60 -7.31 -8.78
N LEU A 415 1.82 -6.79 -8.94
CA LEU A 415 3.04 -7.59 -8.79
C LEU A 415 3.22 -8.08 -7.34
N LEU A 416 2.83 -7.26 -6.37
CA LEU A 416 2.86 -7.65 -4.96
C LEU A 416 1.91 -8.83 -4.70
N TYR A 417 0.71 -8.80 -5.26
CA TYR A 417 -0.26 -9.87 -5.11
C TYR A 417 0.14 -11.16 -5.83
N CYS A 418 0.56 -11.07 -7.10
CA CYS A 418 0.84 -12.25 -7.91
C CYS A 418 2.17 -12.94 -7.54
N VAL A 419 3.16 -12.17 -7.10
CA VAL A 419 4.54 -12.66 -6.94
C VAL A 419 5.00 -12.65 -5.49
N ILE A 420 4.82 -11.55 -4.76
CA ILE A 420 5.41 -11.40 -3.42
C ILE A 420 4.56 -12.04 -2.34
N PHE A 421 3.25 -11.86 -2.38
CA PHE A 421 2.31 -12.45 -1.44
C PHE A 421 2.43 -13.98 -1.29
N PRO A 422 2.44 -14.80 -2.36
CA PRO A 422 2.58 -16.25 -2.21
C PRO A 422 3.93 -16.63 -1.58
N GLN A 423 5.00 -15.92 -1.91
CA GLN A 423 6.33 -16.14 -1.33
C GLN A 423 6.37 -15.75 0.16
N LEU A 424 5.71 -14.66 0.54
CA LEU A 424 5.56 -14.21 1.92
C LEU A 424 4.80 -15.25 2.78
N VAL A 425 3.73 -15.83 2.24
CA VAL A 425 2.98 -16.91 2.91
C VAL A 425 3.88 -18.12 3.10
N CYS A 426 4.60 -18.55 2.05
CA CYS A 426 5.52 -19.69 2.09
C CYS A 426 6.66 -19.49 3.09
N VAL A 427 7.33 -18.34 3.06
CA VAL A 427 8.53 -18.10 3.88
C VAL A 427 8.20 -18.06 5.38
N LEU A 428 7.00 -17.61 5.74
CA LEU A 428 6.56 -17.50 7.14
C LEU A 428 5.84 -18.76 7.64
N HIS A 429 4.89 -19.31 6.88
CA HIS A 429 4.00 -20.34 7.40
C HIS A 429 4.38 -21.77 7.01
N PHE A 430 5.14 -21.97 5.92
CA PHE A 430 5.49 -23.31 5.45
C PHE A 430 6.93 -23.65 5.80
N GLN A 431 7.20 -24.53 6.75
CA GLN A 431 8.56 -24.88 7.20
C GLN A 431 9.42 -25.63 6.17
N ARG A 432 8.82 -26.20 5.12
CA ARG A 432 9.55 -26.89 4.03
C ARG A 432 9.88 -26.02 2.82
N ALA A 433 9.44 -24.75 2.79
CA ALA A 433 9.77 -23.84 1.68
C ALA A 433 11.28 -23.63 1.55
N ASN A 434 11.82 -23.84 0.35
CA ASN A 434 13.24 -23.70 0.01
C ASN A 434 13.45 -22.76 -1.19
N THR A 435 14.71 -22.43 -1.48
CA THR A 435 15.04 -21.47 -2.55
C THR A 435 14.61 -21.93 -3.93
N TYR A 436 14.72 -23.22 -4.25
CA TYR A 436 14.33 -23.75 -5.56
C TYR A 436 12.83 -23.63 -5.81
N GLY A 437 12.01 -24.01 -4.82
CA GLY A 437 10.57 -23.82 -4.91
C GLY A 437 10.20 -22.35 -5.00
N ALA A 438 10.88 -21.48 -4.24
CA ALA A 438 10.64 -20.04 -4.29
C ALA A 438 10.96 -19.45 -5.68
N ILE A 439 12.08 -19.83 -6.31
CA ILE A 439 12.42 -19.44 -7.68
C ILE A 439 11.36 -19.94 -8.67
N THR A 440 10.93 -21.20 -8.52
CA THR A 440 9.95 -21.79 -9.43
C THR A 440 8.61 -21.06 -9.33
N GLY A 441 8.12 -20.80 -8.12
CA GLY A 441 6.90 -20.03 -7.91
C GLY A 441 6.99 -18.61 -8.44
N PHE A 442 8.12 -17.94 -8.22
CA PHE A 442 8.38 -16.62 -8.81
C PHE A 442 8.29 -16.63 -10.33
N VAL A 443 8.95 -17.58 -11.00
CA VAL A 443 8.93 -17.70 -12.46
C VAL A 443 7.52 -18.03 -12.96
N VAL A 444 6.82 -18.98 -12.34
CA VAL A 444 5.45 -19.36 -12.72
C VAL A 444 4.49 -18.18 -12.55
N GLY A 445 4.54 -17.50 -11.41
CA GLY A 445 3.68 -16.34 -11.13
C GLY A 445 3.94 -15.19 -12.10
N LEU A 446 5.20 -14.84 -12.33
CA LEU A 446 5.58 -13.75 -13.23
C LEU A 446 5.24 -14.08 -14.70
N LEU A 447 5.47 -15.32 -15.14
CA LEU A 447 5.12 -15.75 -16.49
C LEU A 447 3.61 -15.73 -16.70
N LEU A 448 2.82 -16.37 -15.83
CA LEU A 448 1.37 -16.38 -15.98
C LEU A 448 0.80 -14.96 -15.96
N ARG A 449 1.29 -14.13 -15.03
CA ARG A 449 0.88 -12.73 -14.96
C ARG A 449 1.27 -11.93 -16.21
N GLY A 450 2.51 -12.04 -16.67
CA GLY A 450 2.99 -11.33 -17.86
C GLY A 450 2.29 -11.77 -19.16
N LEU A 451 2.05 -13.07 -19.31
CA LEU A 451 1.32 -13.64 -20.45
C LEU A 451 -0.16 -13.22 -20.49
N SER A 452 -0.72 -12.81 -19.35
CA SER A 452 -2.08 -12.28 -19.24
C SER A 452 -2.20 -10.83 -19.76
N GLY A 453 -1.10 -10.20 -20.16
CA GLY A 453 -1.11 -8.83 -20.69
C GLY A 453 -1.48 -7.77 -19.64
N GLU A 454 -1.40 -6.50 -20.03
CA GLU A 454 -1.80 -5.37 -19.19
C GLU A 454 -2.39 -4.27 -20.07
N PRO A 455 -3.73 -4.12 -20.13
CA PRO A 455 -4.40 -3.14 -20.98
C PRO A 455 -4.00 -1.69 -20.70
N VAL A 456 -3.58 -1.38 -19.48
CA VAL A 456 -3.14 -0.04 -19.08
C VAL A 456 -1.80 0.30 -19.74
N LEU A 457 -0.87 -0.65 -19.72
CA LEU A 457 0.46 -0.52 -20.31
C LEU A 457 0.49 -0.79 -21.83
N GLY A 458 -0.67 -1.10 -22.43
CA GLY A 458 -0.78 -1.47 -23.85
C GLY A 458 -0.14 -2.82 -24.19
N ILE A 459 0.09 -3.68 -23.20
CA ILE A 459 0.69 -5.00 -23.40
C ILE A 459 -0.44 -5.99 -23.76
N PRO A 460 -0.48 -6.53 -24.98
CA PRO A 460 -1.55 -7.44 -25.39
C PRO A 460 -1.45 -8.79 -24.65
N PRO A 461 -2.57 -9.39 -24.24
CA PRO A 461 -2.58 -10.73 -23.64
C PRO A 461 -2.23 -11.80 -24.68
N LEU A 462 -1.22 -12.62 -24.37
CA LEU A 462 -0.92 -13.84 -25.13
C LEU A 462 -1.83 -14.99 -24.68
N LEU A 463 -2.06 -15.11 -23.38
CA LEU A 463 -3.04 -16.02 -22.79
C LEU A 463 -4.39 -15.32 -22.69
N ARG A 464 -5.36 -15.81 -23.47
CA ARG A 464 -6.75 -15.34 -23.42
C ARG A 464 -7.56 -16.27 -22.54
N TYR A 465 -7.92 -15.79 -21.35
CA TYR A 465 -8.72 -16.56 -20.42
C TYR A 465 -10.21 -16.57 -20.82
N PRO A 466 -11.01 -17.55 -20.36
CA PRO A 466 -12.44 -17.62 -20.68
C PRO A 466 -13.17 -16.31 -20.31
N GLY A 467 -14.04 -15.82 -21.19
CA GLY A 467 -14.78 -14.58 -20.95
C GLY A 467 -14.00 -13.29 -21.25
N TRP A 468 -12.90 -13.37 -22.01
CA TRP A 468 -12.26 -12.18 -22.57
C TRP A 468 -13.20 -11.43 -23.53
N ARG A 469 -13.15 -10.09 -23.51
CA ARG A 469 -13.89 -9.21 -24.42
C ARG A 469 -12.94 -8.20 -25.06
N GLU A 470 -13.29 -7.75 -26.25
CA GLU A 470 -12.58 -6.66 -26.91
C GLU A 470 -13.40 -5.38 -26.77
N GLU A 471 -12.85 -4.39 -26.07
CA GLU A 471 -13.48 -3.09 -25.84
C GLU A 471 -12.49 -2.00 -26.28
N ASN A 472 -12.90 -1.12 -27.19
CA ASN A 472 -12.08 0.00 -27.68
C ASN A 472 -10.69 -0.42 -28.21
N ASN A 473 -10.61 -1.49 -29.01
CA ASN A 473 -9.37 -2.10 -29.51
C ASN A 473 -8.40 -2.59 -28.39
N ARG A 474 -8.91 -2.81 -27.18
CA ARG A 474 -8.16 -3.41 -26.06
C ARG A 474 -8.84 -4.70 -25.61
N ILE A 475 -8.05 -5.72 -25.33
CA ILE A 475 -8.55 -6.98 -24.81
C ILE A 475 -8.65 -6.85 -23.29
N ILE A 476 -9.87 -6.96 -22.75
CA ILE A 476 -10.15 -6.94 -21.32
C ILE A 476 -10.47 -8.37 -20.85
N GLN A 477 -9.82 -8.77 -19.76
CA GLN A 477 -10.00 -10.09 -19.17
C GLN A 477 -10.91 -10.00 -17.95
N TYR A 478 -12.02 -10.75 -17.99
CA TYR A 478 -13.00 -10.82 -16.90
C TYR A 478 -12.81 -12.05 -16.00
N PHE A 479 -11.99 -13.00 -16.42
CA PHE A 479 -11.58 -14.12 -15.58
C PHE A 479 -10.58 -13.64 -14.51
N PRO A 480 -10.59 -14.19 -13.28
CA PRO A 480 -9.67 -13.81 -12.20
C PRO A 480 -8.24 -14.32 -12.45
N TYR A 481 -7.59 -13.77 -13.46
CA TYR A 481 -6.28 -14.23 -13.94
C TYR A 481 -5.16 -13.93 -12.94
N ARG A 482 -5.25 -12.85 -12.15
CA ARG A 482 -4.24 -12.51 -11.13
C ARG A 482 -4.29 -13.49 -9.98
N THR A 483 -5.49 -13.83 -9.53
CA THR A 483 -5.73 -14.84 -8.49
C THR A 483 -5.21 -16.20 -8.94
N VAL A 484 -5.42 -16.59 -10.20
CA VAL A 484 -4.85 -17.84 -10.74
C VAL A 484 -3.33 -17.79 -10.79
N ALA A 485 -2.72 -16.68 -11.21
CA ALA A 485 -1.27 -16.52 -11.19
C ALA A 485 -0.69 -16.62 -9.76
N MET A 486 -1.36 -15.98 -8.79
CA MET A 486 -0.99 -16.03 -7.36
C MET A 486 -1.08 -17.46 -6.81
N LEU A 487 -2.20 -18.16 -7.05
CA LEU A 487 -2.39 -19.53 -6.59
C LEU A 487 -1.40 -20.51 -7.25
N ALA A 488 -1.15 -20.35 -8.55
CA ALA A 488 -0.17 -21.16 -9.26
C ALA A 488 1.26 -20.93 -8.71
N SER A 489 1.61 -19.68 -8.39
CA SER A 489 2.88 -19.34 -7.71
C SER A 489 2.98 -20.01 -6.33
N LEU A 490 1.92 -19.94 -5.52
CA LEU A 490 1.87 -20.57 -4.19
C LEU A 490 2.01 -22.09 -4.29
N ILE A 491 1.19 -22.73 -5.12
CA ILE A 491 1.15 -24.19 -5.30
C ILE A 491 2.47 -24.70 -5.85
N SER A 492 3.05 -24.07 -6.88
CA SER A 492 4.34 -24.49 -7.44
C SER A 492 5.47 -24.31 -6.42
N THR A 493 5.46 -23.24 -5.62
CA THR A 493 6.43 -23.05 -4.53
C THR A 493 6.38 -24.21 -3.55
N VAL A 494 5.18 -24.57 -3.08
CA VAL A 494 4.98 -25.63 -2.08
C VAL A 494 5.33 -27.00 -2.65
N ILE A 495 4.84 -27.33 -3.85
CA ILE A 495 5.06 -28.65 -4.46
C ILE A 495 6.55 -28.87 -4.75
N VAL A 496 7.22 -27.91 -5.40
CA VAL A 496 8.64 -28.06 -5.75
C VAL A 496 9.50 -28.08 -4.50
N SER A 497 9.19 -27.23 -3.52
CA SER A 497 9.93 -27.26 -2.25
C SER A 497 9.79 -28.62 -1.56
N TRP A 498 8.57 -29.16 -1.49
CA TRP A 498 8.30 -30.45 -0.87
C TRP A 498 8.95 -31.61 -1.61
N LEU A 499 8.89 -31.63 -2.95
CA LEU A 499 9.52 -32.67 -3.77
C LEU A 499 11.03 -32.69 -3.58
N LEU A 500 11.68 -31.52 -3.61
CA LEU A 500 13.13 -31.43 -3.43
C LEU A 500 13.56 -31.78 -2.01
N ASP A 501 12.83 -31.32 -0.99
CA ASP A 501 13.08 -31.72 0.41
C ASP A 501 13.00 -33.25 0.55
N GLN A 502 12.01 -33.91 -0.04
CA GLN A 502 11.93 -35.39 -0.05
C GLN A 502 13.04 -36.07 -0.84
N ILE A 503 13.51 -35.48 -1.94
CA ILE A 503 14.57 -36.06 -2.77
C ILE A 503 15.92 -36.02 -2.04
N PHE A 504 16.24 -34.88 -1.42
CA PHE A 504 17.50 -34.68 -0.69
C PHE A 504 17.48 -35.39 0.68
N ASP A 505 16.37 -35.32 1.44
CA ASP A 505 16.25 -36.02 2.73
C ASP A 505 16.39 -37.55 2.59
N ARG A 506 15.91 -38.11 1.46
CA ARG A 506 16.01 -39.55 1.17
C ARG A 506 17.31 -39.93 0.44
N GLN A 507 18.23 -38.98 0.25
CA GLN A 507 19.50 -39.17 -0.49
C GLN A 507 19.31 -39.83 -1.86
N LEU A 508 18.18 -39.54 -2.55
CA LEU A 508 17.90 -40.08 -3.88
C LEU A 508 18.81 -39.47 -4.96
N VAL A 509 19.40 -38.30 -4.66
CA VAL A 509 20.31 -37.56 -5.53
C VAL A 509 21.55 -37.15 -4.70
N PRO A 510 22.76 -37.15 -5.28
CA PRO A 510 23.96 -36.69 -4.58
C PRO A 510 23.87 -35.22 -4.14
N GLU A 511 24.42 -34.89 -2.98
CA GLU A 511 24.47 -33.51 -2.45
C GLU A 511 25.18 -32.53 -3.39
N SER A 512 26.07 -33.02 -4.26
CA SER A 512 26.76 -32.20 -5.28
C SER A 512 25.82 -31.59 -6.32
N TRP A 513 24.56 -32.03 -6.39
CA TRP A 513 23.54 -31.45 -7.28
C TRP A 513 22.76 -30.33 -6.62
N ASP A 514 23.05 -29.97 -5.36
CA ASP A 514 22.55 -28.76 -4.71
C ASP A 514 23.28 -27.50 -5.21
N LEU A 515 22.94 -27.07 -6.43
CA LEU A 515 23.52 -25.89 -7.11
C LEU A 515 23.45 -24.57 -6.31
N LEU A 516 22.46 -24.43 -5.42
CA LEU A 516 22.24 -23.24 -4.60
C LEU A 516 22.74 -23.39 -3.16
N GLN A 517 23.30 -24.56 -2.81
CA GLN A 517 23.83 -24.90 -1.48
C GLN A 517 22.82 -24.59 -0.36
N PHE A 518 21.54 -24.86 -0.60
CA PHE A 518 20.49 -24.63 0.39
C PHE A 518 20.45 -25.72 1.45
N PHE A 519 20.52 -26.99 1.03
CA PHE A 519 20.45 -28.15 1.92
C PHE A 519 21.77 -28.38 2.66
N GLU A 520 22.90 -28.08 2.03
CA GLU A 520 24.22 -28.06 2.69
C GLU A 520 24.20 -27.12 3.90
N LYS A 521 23.74 -25.86 3.72
CA LYS A 521 23.60 -24.89 4.82
C LYS A 521 22.54 -25.27 5.85
N LYS A 522 21.43 -25.89 5.43
CA LYS A 522 20.37 -26.35 6.33
C LYS A 522 20.93 -27.38 7.31
N ASN A 523 21.70 -28.35 6.81
CA ASN A 523 22.31 -29.41 7.61
C ASN A 523 23.37 -28.83 8.57
N GLU A 524 24.23 -27.92 8.12
CA GLU A 524 25.21 -27.22 9.00
C GLU A 524 24.51 -26.47 10.15
N THR A 525 23.40 -25.80 9.87
CA THR A 525 22.66 -25.03 10.89
C THR A 525 21.96 -25.96 11.90
N GLU A 526 21.42 -27.10 11.44
CA GLU A 526 20.80 -28.09 12.33
C GLU A 526 21.83 -28.85 13.19
N GLU A 527 23.09 -28.96 12.75
CA GLU A 527 24.20 -29.50 13.55
C GLU A 527 24.66 -28.49 14.61
N ASP A 528 24.85 -27.21 14.26
CA ASP A 528 25.19 -26.13 15.20
C ASP A 528 24.12 -25.93 16.30
N ASP A 529 22.83 -26.03 15.95
CA ASP A 529 21.72 -25.92 16.91
C ASP A 529 21.66 -27.14 17.87
N LYS A 530 22.13 -28.33 17.43
CA LYS A 530 22.23 -29.53 18.28
C LYS A 530 23.45 -29.50 19.20
N GLU A 531 24.56 -28.91 18.77
CA GLU A 531 25.76 -28.75 19.62
C GLU A 531 25.62 -27.63 20.67
N SER A 532 24.67 -26.71 20.48
CA SER A 532 24.42 -25.59 21.39
C SER A 532 23.29 -25.82 22.43
N GLU A 533 22.66 -27.00 22.47
CA GLU A 533 21.84 -27.42 23.61
C GLU A 533 22.73 -27.68 24.85
N PRO A 534 22.57 -26.97 25.97
CA PRO A 534 23.35 -27.26 27.16
C PRO A 534 22.93 -28.63 27.70
N CYS A 535 23.91 -29.55 27.84
CA CYS A 535 23.78 -30.81 28.55
C CYS A 535 22.97 -30.62 29.84
N LEU A 536 21.72 -31.06 29.83
CA LEU A 536 20.90 -31.19 31.03
C LEU A 536 21.57 -32.18 31.96
N GLU A 537 22.02 -31.67 33.10
CA GLU A 537 22.66 -32.38 34.19
C GLU A 537 21.88 -33.65 34.52
N THR A 538 22.61 -34.76 34.47
CA THR A 538 22.19 -36.06 34.97
C THR A 538 22.01 -35.95 36.48
N ASN A 539 20.79 -35.69 36.95
CA ASN A 539 20.49 -35.69 38.38
C ASN A 539 20.62 -37.11 38.92
N GLN A 540 21.80 -37.39 39.50
CA GLN A 540 22.03 -38.51 40.38
C GLN A 540 21.13 -38.40 41.62
N ALA A 541 20.54 -39.54 41.94
CA ALA A 541 19.80 -39.84 43.15
C ALA A 541 20.34 -39.17 44.42
N PHE A 542 19.46 -38.50 45.17
CA PHE A 542 19.48 -38.59 46.63
C PHE A 542 18.05 -38.70 47.19
N ASN A 543 17.77 -39.94 47.59
CA ASN A 543 16.84 -40.34 48.62
C ASN A 543 17.11 -39.53 49.91
N THR A 544 16.09 -38.88 50.50
CA THR A 544 15.76 -39.03 51.94
C THR A 544 14.48 -38.27 52.31
N LYS A 545 13.54 -39.06 52.86
CA LYS A 545 12.48 -38.75 53.83
C LYS A 545 12.62 -37.39 54.56
N PHE A 546 11.57 -36.57 54.57
CA PHE A 546 10.50 -36.52 55.58
C PHE A 546 9.39 -35.58 55.13
#